data_AF-K1SJH3-F1
#
_entry.id   AF-K1SJH3-F1
#
_cell.length_a   1.000
_cell.length_b   1.000
_cell.length_c   1.000
_cell.angle_alpha   90.00
_cell.angle_beta   90.00
_cell.angle_gamma   90.00
#
_symmetry.space_group_name_H-M   'P 1'
#
loop_
_entity.id
_entity.type
_entity.pdbx_description
1 polymer ?
#
loop_
_entity_poly.entity_id
_entity_poly.type
_entity_poly.pdbx_seq_one_letter_code
_entity_poly.pdbx_strand_id
1 'polypeptide(L)'
;MLVILKGLEEELASKLLTSEELQQGYFFKFNVDVVLRATFSERMEGYAKARQNGWLSANDIRGKEDMPHIPEEDGGNAYLINGNMIPLKVAMEGGSQNAKTQEQETE
;
A
#
# COMPACT_ATOMS: atom_id res chain seq x y z
N MET A 1 20.41 -17.83 -2.07
CA MET A 1 20.31 -16.61 -2.90
C MET A 1 20.49 -15.34 -2.07
N LEU A 2 19.72 -15.14 -0.99
CA LEU A 2 19.86 -14.00 -0.07
C LEU A 2 21.27 -13.84 0.52
N VAL A 3 21.94 -14.95 0.86
CA VAL A 3 23.32 -14.95 1.39
C VAL A 3 24.34 -14.41 0.37
N ILE A 4 24.11 -14.65 -0.92
CA ILE A 4 25.00 -14.20 -1.99
C ILE A 4 24.88 -12.69 -2.18
N LEU A 5 23.65 -12.16 -2.15
CA LEU A 5 23.40 -10.72 -2.27
C LEU A 5 24.03 -9.95 -1.10
N LYS A 6 23.85 -10.44 0.12
CA LYS A 6 24.48 -9.84 1.30
C LYS A 6 26.01 -9.85 1.19
N GLY A 7 26.60 -10.95 0.72
CA GLY A 7 28.04 -11.02 0.48
C GLY A 7 28.52 -9.99 -0.56
N LEU A 8 27.75 -9.73 -1.61
CA LEU A 8 28.07 -8.69 -2.60
C LEU A 8 27.94 -7.27 -2.04
N GLU A 9 26.95 -7.01 -1.19
CA GLU A 9 26.79 -5.72 -0.49
C GLU A 9 27.99 -5.43 0.42
N GLU A 10 28.42 -6.44 1.20
CA GLU A 10 29.59 -6.34 2.07
C GLU A 10 30.90 -6.14 1.29
N GLU A 11 31.07 -6.86 0.17
CA GLU A 11 32.22 -6.68 -0.73
C GLU A 11 32.25 -5.29 -1.40
N LEU A 12 31.10 -4.79 -1.84
CA LEU A 12 30.97 -3.44 -2.41
C LEU A 12 31.27 -2.37 -1.37
N ALA A 13 30.75 -2.53 -0.15
CA ALA A 13 31.02 -1.62 0.95
C ALA A 13 32.52 -1.58 1.28
N SER A 14 33.18 -2.73 1.36
CA SER A 14 34.62 -2.84 1.65
C SER A 14 35.51 -2.19 0.58
N LYS A 15 35.10 -2.25 -0.69
CA LYS A 15 35.92 -1.79 -1.84
C LYS A 15 35.65 -0.36 -2.28
N LEU A 16 34.44 0.15 -2.08
CA LEU A 16 34.02 1.44 -2.62
C LEU A 16 33.79 2.51 -1.54
N LEU A 17 33.47 2.11 -0.30
CA LEU A 17 33.34 3.08 0.79
C LEU A 17 34.68 3.34 1.45
N THR A 18 34.91 4.60 1.79
CA THR A 18 36.02 4.99 2.64
C THR A 18 35.75 4.61 4.11
N SER A 19 36.82 4.52 4.91
CA SER A 19 36.70 4.22 6.34
C SER A 19 35.91 5.26 7.13
N GLU A 20 35.79 6.49 6.60
CA GLU A 20 34.97 7.55 7.17
C GLU A 20 33.47 7.31 6.88
N GLU A 21 33.13 6.98 5.62
CA GLU A 21 31.74 6.66 5.23
C GLU A 21 31.21 5.40 5.94
N LEU A 22 32.05 4.38 6.15
CA LEU A 22 31.66 3.21 6.95
C LEU A 22 31.38 3.56 8.42
N GLN A 23 32.17 4.44 9.03
CA GLN A 23 31.94 4.91 10.41
C GLN A 23 30.69 5.80 10.52
N GLN A 24 30.36 6.52 9.45
CA GLN A 24 29.13 7.30 9.34
C GLN A 24 27.89 6.42 9.05
N GLY A 25 28.07 5.11 8.84
CA GLY A 25 26.97 4.15 8.69
C GLY A 25 26.41 4.03 7.28
N TYR A 26 27.16 4.43 6.25
CA TYR A 26 26.76 4.21 4.86
C TYR A 26 26.87 2.72 4.50
N PHE A 27 25.90 2.22 3.73
CA PHE A 27 25.90 0.85 3.24
C PHE A 27 25.23 0.77 1.86
N PHE A 28 25.62 -0.23 1.08
CA PHE A 28 24.94 -0.57 -0.16
C PHE A 28 23.83 -1.59 0.12
N LYS A 29 22.65 -1.36 -0.48
CA LYS A 29 21.52 -2.29 -0.42
C LYS A 29 20.98 -2.51 -1.82
N PHE A 30 20.96 -3.76 -2.26
CA PHE A 30 20.32 -4.10 -3.51
C PHE A 30 18.80 -4.01 -3.36
N ASN A 31 18.15 -3.29 -4.28
CA ASN A 31 16.71 -3.36 -4.41
C ASN A 31 16.33 -4.63 -5.17
N VAL A 32 16.08 -5.70 -4.41
CA VAL A 32 15.75 -7.03 -4.95
C VAL A 32 14.40 -7.02 -5.69
N ASP A 33 13.51 -6.07 -5.37
CA ASP A 33 12.20 -5.92 -6.02
C ASP A 33 12.31 -5.45 -7.47
N VAL A 34 13.40 -4.76 -7.83
CA VAL A 34 13.71 -4.38 -9.23
C VAL A 34 14.21 -5.58 -10.03
N VAL A 35 14.91 -6.51 -9.39
CA VAL A 35 15.57 -7.66 -10.05
C VAL A 35 14.61 -8.85 -10.24
N LEU A 36 13.69 -9.08 -9.29
CA LEU A 36 12.76 -10.21 -9.33
C LEU A 36 11.45 -9.93 -10.11
N ARG A 37 11.40 -8.83 -10.87
CA ARG A 37 10.34 -8.37 -11.80
C ARG A 37 8.98 -9.09 -11.67
N ALA A 38 8.09 -8.44 -10.94
CA ALA A 38 6.90 -7.92 -11.61
C ALA A 38 7.31 -6.61 -12.32
N THR A 39 6.98 -6.46 -13.59
CA THR A 39 7.07 -5.16 -14.28
C THR A 39 6.30 -4.10 -13.49
N PHE A 40 6.70 -2.82 -13.59
CA PHE A 40 5.91 -1.72 -13.01
C PHE A 40 4.42 -1.83 -13.39
N SER A 41 4.13 -2.26 -14.62
CA SER A 41 2.78 -2.55 -15.10
C SER A 41 2.07 -3.63 -14.27
N GLU A 42 2.68 -4.79 -14.06
CA GLU A 42 2.10 -5.89 -13.26
C GLU A 42 1.89 -5.49 -11.80
N ARG A 43 2.79 -4.67 -11.24
CA ARG A 43 2.66 -4.15 -9.87
C ARG A 43 1.49 -3.17 -9.74
N MET A 44 1.38 -2.23 -10.68
CA MET A 44 0.25 -1.28 -10.72
C MET A 44 -1.08 -2.00 -10.98
N GLU A 45 -1.09 -3.06 -11.80
CA GLU A 45 -2.27 -3.89 -12.00
C GLU A 45 -2.66 -4.66 -10.73
N GLY A 46 -1.67 -5.17 -9.98
CA GLY A 46 -1.87 -5.77 -8.66
C GLY A 46 -2.51 -4.80 -7.68
N TYR A 47 -2.03 -3.56 -7.62
CA TYR A 47 -2.62 -2.51 -6.79
C TYR A 47 -4.03 -2.10 -7.23
N ALA A 48 -4.29 -2.04 -8.53
CA ALA A 48 -5.62 -1.76 -9.06
C ALA A 48 -6.63 -2.85 -8.64
N LYS A 49 -6.25 -4.14 -8.78
CA LYS A 49 -7.07 -5.27 -8.32
C LYS A 49 -7.26 -5.24 -6.81
N ALA A 50 -6.22 -4.88 -6.05
CA ALA A 50 -6.31 -4.84 -4.60
C ALA A 50 -7.23 -3.72 -4.08
N ARG A 51 -7.18 -2.55 -4.73
CA ARG A 51 -8.10 -1.44 -4.49
C ARG A 51 -9.52 -1.78 -4.91
N GLN A 52 -9.71 -2.51 -6.01
CA GLN A 52 -11.04 -2.94 -6.46
C GLN A 52 -11.69 -3.94 -5.49
N ASN A 53 -10.87 -4.81 -4.88
CA ASN A 53 -11.29 -5.81 -3.91
C ASN A 53 -11.35 -5.28 -2.46
N GLY A 54 -11.00 -4.01 -2.22
CA GLY A 54 -11.17 -3.32 -0.95
C GLY A 54 -10.30 -3.77 0.22
N TRP A 55 -9.16 -4.40 -0.04
CA TRP A 55 -8.22 -4.82 1.02
C TRP A 55 -6.92 -4.00 1.07
N LEU A 56 -6.73 -3.04 0.17
CA LEU A 56 -5.68 -2.02 0.25
C LEU A 56 -6.26 -0.61 0.08
N SER A 57 -5.90 0.30 0.99
CA SER A 57 -6.16 1.73 0.87
C SER A 57 -5.14 2.41 -0.06
N ALA A 58 -5.38 3.68 -0.43
CA ALA A 58 -4.42 4.42 -1.25
C ALA A 58 -3.10 4.64 -0.49
N ASN A 59 -3.19 4.88 0.81
CA ASN A 59 -2.04 5.08 1.69
C ASN A 59 -1.25 3.80 1.93
N ASP A 60 -1.90 2.63 1.98
CA ASP A 60 -1.19 1.34 2.05
C ASP A 60 -0.29 1.11 0.82
N ILE A 61 -0.76 1.52 -0.36
CA ILE A 61 0.01 1.42 -1.61
C ILE A 61 1.12 2.47 -1.62
N ARG A 62 0.82 3.71 -1.21
CA ARG A 62 1.81 4.80 -1.18
C ARG A 62 2.94 4.52 -0.18
N GLY A 63 2.63 3.94 0.98
CA GLY A 63 3.63 3.48 1.94
C GLY A 63 4.51 2.33 1.40
N LYS A 64 3.97 1.47 0.51
CA LYS A 64 4.75 0.41 -0.16
C LYS A 64 5.66 0.95 -1.26
N GLU A 65 5.31 2.06 -1.89
CA GLU A 65 6.08 2.71 -2.95
C GLU A 65 6.91 3.91 -2.44
N ASP A 66 7.06 4.08 -1.11
CA ASP A 66 7.77 5.20 -0.48
C ASP A 66 7.27 6.59 -0.96
N MET A 67 5.96 6.72 -1.23
CA MET A 67 5.30 7.95 -1.66
C MET A 67 4.66 8.69 -0.47
N PRO A 68 4.54 10.04 -0.52
CA PRO A 68 3.94 10.81 0.56
C PRO A 68 2.46 10.46 0.72
N HIS A 69 2.02 10.19 1.94
CA HIS A 69 0.63 9.83 2.25
C HIS A 69 -0.34 10.95 1.86
N ILE A 70 -1.54 10.54 1.44
CA ILE A 70 -2.68 11.42 1.24
C ILE A 70 -3.32 11.67 2.62
N PRO A 71 -3.67 12.92 2.96
CA PRO A 71 -4.39 13.24 4.20
C PRO A 71 -5.62 12.34 4.40
N GLU A 72 -5.97 12.05 5.66
CA GLU A 72 -7.13 11.20 5.97
C GLU A 72 -8.45 11.83 5.49
N GLU A 73 -8.52 13.18 5.52
CA GLU A 73 -9.64 13.98 5.03
C GLU A 73 -9.93 13.78 3.53
N ASP A 74 -8.89 13.48 2.75
CA ASP A 74 -8.99 13.19 1.31
C ASP A 74 -9.28 11.71 1.02
N GLY A 75 -9.51 10.90 2.06
CA GLY A 75 -9.83 9.48 1.93
C GLY A 75 -8.62 8.59 1.59
N GLY A 76 -7.40 9.03 1.92
CA GLY A 76 -6.17 8.25 1.71
C GLY A 76 -6.21 6.85 2.38
N ASN A 77 -6.83 6.76 3.56
CA ASN A 77 -6.99 5.53 4.35
C ASN A 77 -8.32 4.79 4.06
N ALA A 78 -9.13 5.26 3.09
CA ALA A 78 -10.40 4.63 2.79
C ALA A 78 -10.21 3.28 2.06
N TYR A 79 -10.83 2.24 2.61
CA TYR A 79 -10.99 0.94 1.95
C TYR A 79 -12.26 0.99 1.09
N LEU A 80 -12.09 0.83 -0.23
CA LEU A 80 -13.15 0.98 -1.22
C LEU A 80 -13.47 -0.36 -1.85
N ILE A 81 -14.75 -0.68 -2.02
CA ILE A 81 -15.20 -1.83 -2.82
C ILE A 81 -15.99 -1.33 -4.03
N ASN A 82 -15.89 -2.04 -5.16
CA ASN A 82 -16.63 -1.68 -6.36
C ASN A 82 -18.14 -1.92 -6.16
N GLY A 83 -18.93 -0.85 -6.04
CA GLY A 83 -20.37 -0.90 -5.79
C GLY A 83 -21.23 -1.14 -7.03
N ASN A 84 -20.76 -1.88 -8.05
CA ASN A 84 -21.54 -2.02 -9.28
C ASN A 84 -22.70 -3.01 -9.11
N MET A 85 -23.91 -2.48 -9.33
CA MET A 85 -25.26 -3.07 -9.27
C MET A 85 -25.67 -3.72 -7.94
N ILE A 86 -25.82 -2.86 -6.94
CA ILE A 86 -26.57 -3.12 -5.70
C ILE A 86 -28.08 -2.93 -5.98
N PRO A 87 -28.98 -3.84 -5.54
CA PRO A 87 -30.42 -3.64 -5.63
C PRO A 87 -30.86 -2.37 -4.88
N LEU A 88 -31.75 -1.56 -5.47
CA LEU A 88 -32.09 -0.19 -5.03
C LEU A 88 -32.33 -0.08 -3.52
N LYS A 89 -33.07 -1.02 -2.94
CA LYS A 89 -33.46 -1.00 -1.52
C LYS A 89 -32.28 -1.24 -0.57
N VAL A 90 -31.31 -2.06 -0.97
CA VAL A 90 -30.15 -2.45 -0.14
C VAL A 90 -29.04 -1.41 -0.22
N ALA A 91 -28.91 -0.69 -1.34
CA ALA A 91 -28.08 0.51 -1.40
C ALA A 91 -28.52 1.57 -0.37
N MET A 92 -29.82 1.63 -0.07
CA MET A 92 -30.39 2.62 0.85
C MET A 92 -30.21 2.27 2.33
N GLU A 93 -30.18 0.98 2.71
CA GLU A 93 -30.13 0.54 4.12
C GLU A 93 -28.72 0.14 4.60
N GLY A 94 -27.71 0.20 3.72
CA GLY A 94 -26.34 -0.24 4.01
C GLY A 94 -25.22 0.77 3.72
N GLY A 95 -25.55 1.93 3.15
CA GLY A 95 -24.80 3.18 3.35
C GLY A 95 -25.36 3.92 4.57
N SER A 96 -25.38 3.27 5.74
CA SER A 96 -26.15 3.78 6.88
C SER A 96 -25.34 4.70 7.78
N GLN A 97 -25.25 5.96 7.36
CA GLN A 97 -25.60 7.05 8.26
C GLN A 97 -26.99 7.53 7.86
N ASN A 98 -28.02 6.81 8.34
CA ASN A 98 -29.33 7.38 8.73
C ASN A 98 -30.28 6.34 9.38
N ALA A 99 -29.80 5.19 9.88
CA ALA A 99 -30.63 4.25 10.67
C ALA A 99 -30.75 4.64 12.16
N LYS A 100 -31.07 5.90 12.46
CA LYS A 100 -31.58 6.32 13.78
C LYS A 100 -32.51 7.52 13.63
N THR A 101 -33.79 7.30 13.34
CA THR A 101 -34.90 8.11 13.87
C THR A 101 -36.19 7.29 13.79
N GLN A 102 -36.75 7.00 14.98
CA GLN A 102 -38.15 6.64 15.28
C GLN A 102 -38.63 5.19 15.02
N GLU A 103 -38.19 4.27 15.88
CA GLU A 103 -39.16 3.45 16.62
C GLU A 103 -39.69 4.32 17.78
N GLN A 104 -40.87 4.92 17.63
CA GLN A 104 -41.82 5.32 18.69
C GLN A 104 -42.83 6.32 18.12
N GLU A 105 -43.98 5.81 17.68
CA GLU A 105 -45.31 6.34 17.99
C GLU A 105 -46.35 5.33 17.46
N THR A 106 -47.00 4.64 18.41
CA THR A 106 -48.39 4.08 18.37
C THR A 106 -48.78 3.17 17.19
N GLU A 107 -49.23 1.93 17.36
CA GLU A 107 -50.26 1.40 18.28
C GLU A 107 -50.21 -0.14 18.24
#